data_AF-A0A973V019-F1
#
_entry.id   AF-A0A973V019-F1
#
_cell.length_a   1.000
_cell.length_b   1.000
_cell.length_c   1.000
_cell.angle_alpha   90.00
_cell.angle_beta   90.00
_cell.angle_gamma   90.00
#
_symmetry.space_group_name_H-M   'P 1'
#
loop_
_entity.id
_entity.type
_entity.pdbx_description
1 polymer ?
#
loop_
_entity_poly.entity_id
_entity_poly.type
_entity_poly.pdbx_seq_one_letter_code
_entity_poly.pdbx_strand_id
1 'polypeptide(L)'
;MDPQQWLDNFEAKVAELQRKSADLQENFENSQATVSSPDGAVTITVGPNGGLLNLQLGHRATELGSARLTALIMQTARVAQKQA
;
A
#
# COMPACT_ATOMS: atom_id res chain seq x y z
N MET A 1 -8.02 22.41 -37.43
CA MET A 1 -8.25 22.23 -35.98
C MET A 1 -7.86 23.51 -35.30
N ASP A 2 -8.78 24.14 -34.58
CA ASP A 2 -8.49 25.38 -33.85
C ASP A 2 -7.51 25.11 -32.70
N PRO A 3 -6.36 25.80 -32.63
CA PRO A 3 -5.33 25.56 -31.60
C PRO A 3 -5.86 25.72 -30.16
N GLN A 4 -6.86 26.57 -29.97
CA GLN A 4 -7.47 26.81 -28.65
C GLN A 4 -8.37 25.63 -28.22
N GLN A 5 -9.17 25.07 -29.13
CA GLN A 5 -9.97 23.88 -28.82
C GLN A 5 -9.10 22.65 -28.52
N TRP A 6 -7.91 22.57 -29.14
CA TRP A 6 -6.96 21.51 -28.82
C TRP A 6 -6.39 21.66 -27.41
N LEU A 7 -6.07 22.89 -26.98
CA LEU A 7 -5.59 23.19 -25.63
C LEU A 7 -6.67 22.91 -24.57
N ASP A 8 -7.90 23.39 -24.77
CA ASP A 8 -9.01 23.17 -23.83
C ASP A 8 -9.31 21.67 -23.63
N ASN A 9 -9.33 20.91 -24.73
CA ASN A 9 -9.52 19.45 -24.66
C ASN A 9 -8.35 18.74 -23.98
N PHE A 10 -7.12 19.24 -24.16
CA PHE A 10 -5.95 18.68 -23.52
C PHE A 10 -5.97 18.93 -22.00
N GLU A 11 -6.27 20.16 -21.57
CA GLU A 11 -6.42 20.50 -20.15
C GLU A 11 -7.54 19.69 -19.49
N ALA A 12 -8.71 19.59 -20.13
CA ALA A 12 -9.82 18.79 -19.61
C ALA A 12 -9.42 17.32 -19.43
N LYS A 13 -8.67 16.77 -20.38
CA LYS A 13 -8.21 15.37 -20.34
C LYS A 13 -7.13 15.14 -19.28
N VAL A 14 -6.22 16.09 -19.08
CA VAL A 14 -5.22 16.03 -18.00
C VAL A 14 -5.91 16.10 -16.64
N ALA A 15 -6.88 17.00 -16.45
CA ALA A 15 -7.64 17.11 -15.21
C ALA A 15 -8.48 15.85 -14.92
N GLU A 16 -9.06 15.24 -15.94
CA GLU A 16 -9.77 13.95 -15.81
C GLU A 16 -8.81 12.82 -15.41
N LEU A 17 -7.63 12.74 -16.02
CA LEU A 17 -6.61 11.75 -15.69
C LEU A 17 -6.11 11.91 -14.27
N GLN A 18 -5.80 13.13 -13.83
CA GLN A 18 -5.36 13.40 -12.46
C GLN A 18 -6.41 12.97 -11.43
N ARG A 19 -7.69 13.27 -11.69
CA ARG A 19 -8.80 12.86 -10.82
C ARG A 19 -8.93 11.35 -10.75
N LYS A 20 -8.94 10.67 -11.91
CA LYS A 20 -8.97 9.20 -11.95
C LYS A 20 -7.78 8.58 -11.24
N SER A 21 -6.59 9.15 -11.38
CA SER A 21 -5.41 8.68 -10.64
C SER A 21 -5.57 8.84 -9.13
N ALA A 22 -6.09 9.99 -8.67
CA ALA A 22 -6.37 10.21 -7.25
C ALA A 22 -7.42 9.22 -6.71
N ASP A 23 -8.54 9.03 -7.43
CA ASP A 23 -9.60 8.08 -7.05
C ASP A 23 -9.07 6.63 -7.02
N LEU A 24 -8.19 6.26 -7.96
CA LEU A 24 -7.53 4.96 -7.96
C LEU A 24 -6.57 4.81 -6.79
N GLN A 25 -5.80 5.85 -6.46
CA GLN A 25 -4.90 5.87 -5.32
C GLN A 25 -5.67 5.70 -4.01
N GLU A 26 -6.76 6.46 -3.84
CA GLU A 26 -7.63 6.41 -2.67
C GLU A 26 -8.34 5.06 -2.55
N ASN A 27 -8.89 4.52 -3.63
CA ASN A 27 -9.48 3.18 -3.62
C ASN A 27 -8.44 2.09 -3.33
N PHE A 28 -7.23 2.24 -3.83
CA PHE A 28 -6.14 1.29 -3.57
C PHE A 28 -5.70 1.35 -2.10
N GLU A 29 -5.56 2.56 -1.54
CA GLU A 29 -5.25 2.81 -0.13
C GLU A 29 -6.35 2.35 0.83
N ASN A 30 -7.62 2.48 0.43
CA ASN A 30 -8.76 1.98 1.19
C ASN A 30 -8.92 0.45 1.10
N SER A 31 -8.31 -0.19 0.10
CA SER A 31 -8.42 -1.64 -0.13
C SER A 31 -7.21 -2.43 0.39
N GLN A 32 -6.26 -1.79 1.06
CA GLN A 32 -5.11 -2.45 1.65
C GLN A 32 -5.27 -2.58 3.16
N ALA A 33 -4.82 -3.71 3.71
CA ALA A 33 -4.73 -3.91 5.15
C ALA A 33 -3.29 -3.74 5.59
N THR A 34 -3.05 -2.82 6.53
CA THR A 34 -1.74 -2.62 7.17
C THR A 34 -1.79 -3.07 8.62
N VAL A 35 -0.89 -3.97 9.00
CA VAL A 35 -0.79 -4.53 10.34
C VAL A 35 0.64 -4.46 10.84
N SER A 36 0.80 -3.99 12.07
CA SER A 36 2.08 -4.00 12.78
C SER A 36 2.09 -5.07 13.86
N SER A 37 3.27 -5.65 14.11
CA SER A 37 3.48 -6.52 15.26
C SER A 37 3.34 -5.72 16.57
N PRO A 38 2.92 -6.35 17.69
CA PRO A 38 2.69 -5.64 18.96
C PRO A 38 3.93 -4.94 19.52
N ASP A 39 5.12 -5.42 19.15
CA ASP A 39 6.42 -4.88 19.56
C ASP A 39 6.99 -3.86 18.58
N GLY A 40 6.28 -3.52 17.51
CA GLY A 40 6.73 -2.59 16.47
C GLY A 40 7.93 -3.09 15.64
N ALA A 41 8.29 -4.37 15.76
CA ALA A 41 9.41 -4.92 14.99
C ALA A 41 9.07 -5.09 13.50
N VAL A 42 7.81 -5.35 13.15
CA VAL A 42 7.41 -5.66 11.77
C VAL A 42 6.12 -4.92 11.44
N THR A 43 6.07 -4.25 10.29
CA THR A 43 4.84 -3.72 9.69
C THR A 43 4.65 -4.30 8.31
N ILE A 44 3.45 -4.82 8.04
CA ILE A 44 3.10 -5.48 6.78
C ILE A 44 1.87 -4.82 6.19
N THR A 45 1.94 -4.50 4.90
CA THR A 45 0.79 -4.08 4.11
C THR A 45 0.48 -5.14 3.08
N VAL A 46 -0.78 -5.56 3.03
CA VAL A 46 -1.30 -6.47 2.01
C VAL A 46 -2.38 -5.78 1.20
N GLY A 47 -2.47 -6.14 -0.07
CA GLY A 47 -3.54 -5.69 -0.96
C GLY A 47 -4.81 -6.51 -0.78
N PRO A 48 -5.90 -6.12 -1.47
CA PRO A 48 -7.23 -6.73 -1.31
C PRO A 48 -7.29 -8.20 -1.76
N ASN A 49 -6.32 -8.66 -2.54
CA ASN A 49 -6.19 -10.08 -2.92
C ASN A 49 -5.35 -10.90 -1.93
N GLY A 50 -4.98 -10.33 -0.77
CA GLY A 50 -4.08 -10.95 0.21
C GLY A 50 -2.60 -10.98 -0.23
N GLY A 51 -2.25 -10.31 -1.33
CA GLY A 51 -0.89 -10.19 -1.83
C GLY A 51 -0.05 -9.25 -0.94
N LEU A 52 1.20 -9.62 -0.66
CA LEU A 52 2.12 -8.77 0.09
C LEU A 52 2.52 -7.55 -0.76
N LEU A 53 2.19 -6.35 -0.30
CA LEU A 53 2.55 -5.09 -0.97
C LEU A 53 3.79 -4.46 -0.33
N ASN A 54 3.91 -4.53 1.00
CA ASN A 54 5.01 -3.91 1.73
C ASN A 54 5.37 -4.70 3.00
N LEU A 55 6.66 -4.69 3.34
CA LEU A 55 7.20 -5.23 4.59
C LEU A 55 8.27 -4.26 5.10
N GLN A 56 8.08 -3.75 6.30
CA GLN A 56 9.02 -2.86 6.98
C GLN A 56 9.49 -3.50 8.28
N LEU A 57 10.79 -3.46 8.52
CA LEU A 57 11.43 -3.94 9.74
C LEU A 57 11.83 -2.72 10.59
N GLY A 58 11.24 -2.62 11.77
CA GLY A 58 11.57 -1.61 12.77
C GLY A 58 12.86 -1.93 13.51
N HIS A 59 13.32 -1.00 14.34
CA HIS A 59 14.57 -1.16 15.11
C HIS A 59 14.57 -2.45 15.93
N ARG A 60 13.44 -2.80 16.54
CA ARG A 60 13.26 -4.02 17.34
C ARG A 60 13.50 -5.31 16.54
N ALA A 61 13.32 -5.31 15.22
CA ALA A 61 13.63 -6.48 14.39
C ALA A 61 15.13 -6.82 14.40
N THR A 62 16.00 -5.82 14.54
CA THR A 62 17.46 -6.04 14.58
C THR A 62 17.93 -6.64 15.90
N GLU A 63 17.17 -6.42 16.97
CA GLU A 63 17.40 -7.03 18.28
C GLU A 63 16.83 -8.45 18.39
N LEU A 64 15.86 -8.79 17.53
CA LEU A 64 15.27 -10.13 17.46
C LEU A 64 16.22 -11.08 16.72
N GLY A 65 16.47 -12.25 17.33
CA GLY A 65 17.15 -13.34 16.64
C GLY A 65 16.35 -13.79 15.41
N SER A 66 17.06 -14.26 14.38
CA SER A 66 16.49 -14.63 13.06
C SER A 66 15.26 -15.53 13.15
N ALA A 67 15.30 -16.57 13.98
CA ALA A 67 14.16 -17.49 14.15
C ALA A 67 12.89 -16.80 14.68
N ARG A 68 13.05 -15.88 15.66
CA ARG A 68 11.93 -15.17 16.28
C ARG A 68 11.38 -14.11 15.33
N LEU A 69 12.25 -13.41 14.60
CA LEU A 69 11.84 -12.45 13.59
C LEU A 69 11.05 -13.13 12.47
N THR A 70 11.51 -14.28 11.96
CA THR A 70 10.79 -15.04 10.95
C THR A 70 9.40 -15.45 11.42
N ALA A 71 9.29 -15.98 12.65
CA ALA A 71 8.00 -16.34 13.22
C ALA A 71 7.04 -15.13 13.31
N LEU A 72 7.57 -13.98 13.74
CA LEU A 72 6.82 -12.74 13.87
C LEU A 72 6.34 -12.21 12.51
N ILE A 73 7.21 -12.18 11.50
CA ILE A 73 6.85 -11.80 10.13
C ILE A 73 5.72 -12.70 9.62
N MET A 74 5.85 -14.01 9.76
CA MET A 74 4.83 -14.96 9.29
C MET A 74 3.50 -14.81 10.03
N GLN A 75 3.53 -14.50 11.33
CA GLN A 75 2.33 -14.24 12.12
C GLN A 75 1.66 -12.94 11.67
N THR A 76 2.40 -11.83 11.58
CA THR A 76 1.88 -10.52 11.17
C THR A 76 1.35 -10.58 9.73
N ALA A 77 2.02 -11.32 8.83
CA ALA A 77 1.58 -11.51 7.44
C ALA A 77 0.21 -12.20 7.38
N ARG A 78 0.03 -13.29 8.14
CA ARG A 78 -1.26 -14.01 8.20
C ARG A 78 -2.39 -13.15 8.76
N VAL A 79 -2.09 -12.27 9.71
CA VAL A 79 -3.10 -11.35 10.27
C VAL A 79 -3.48 -10.31 9.22
N ALA A 80 -2.49 -9.69 8.57
CA ALA A 80 -2.73 -8.73 7.49
C ALA A 80 -3.57 -9.35 6.37
N GLN A 81 -3.22 -10.56 5.92
CA GLN A 81 -3.95 -11.30 4.88
C GLN A 81 -5.41 -11.64 5.24
N LYS A 82 -5.74 -11.75 6.53
CA LYS A 82 -7.12 -11.97 6.97
C LYS A 82 -7.94 -10.69 7.12
N GLN A 83 -7.27 -9.54 7.17
CA GLN A 83 -7.89 -8.22 7.32
C GLN A 83 -8.05 -7.48 6.00
N ALA A 84 -7.36 -7.92 4.94
CA ALA A 84 -7.55 -7.48 3.56
C ALA A 84 -8.79 -8.11 2.92
#